data_AF-A0A9K3E8X9-F1
#
_entry.id   AF-A0A9K3E8X9-F1
#
_cell.length_a   1.000
_cell.length_b   1.000
_cell.length_c   1.000
_cell.angle_alpha   90.00
_cell.angle_beta   90.00
_cell.angle_gamma   90.00
#
_symmetry.space_group_name_H-M   'P 1'
#
loop_
_entity.id
_entity.type
_entity.pdbx_description
1 polymer ?
#
loop_
_entity_poly.entity_id
_entity_poly.type
_entity_poly.pdbx_seq_one_letter_code
_entity_poly.pdbx_strand_id
1 'polypeptide(L)'
;MASKIWRKIKVHSFPKACVAVYPSTVQYGILWFWPNTDAKYRDILTKKKPPYVAELEDPSFSFQTFNRDIPYGYEFLIENLMDLSHVPYAHHGLLKTPEPR
;
A
#
# COMPACT_ATOMS: atom_id res chain seq x y z
N MET A 1 -49.96 -29.19 -13.26
CA MET A 1 -49.80 -27.87 -12.61
C MET A 1 -48.45 -27.88 -11.87
N ALA A 2 -47.39 -27.39 -12.49
CA ALA A 2 -46.02 -27.49 -11.96
C ALA A 2 -45.75 -26.35 -10.98
N SER A 3 -45.95 -26.60 -9.68
CA SER A 3 -45.49 -25.70 -8.62
C SER A 3 -43.96 -25.81 -8.53
N LYS A 4 -43.25 -24.95 -9.26
CA LYS A 4 -41.82 -24.71 -9.02
C LYS A 4 -41.70 -23.97 -7.70
N ILE A 5 -41.34 -24.72 -6.66
CA ILE A 5 -40.94 -24.22 -5.35
C ILE A 5 -39.75 -23.29 -5.56
N TRP A 6 -39.97 -21.99 -5.45
CA TRP A 6 -38.89 -21.01 -5.33
C TRP A 6 -38.25 -21.22 -3.95
N ARG A 7 -37.22 -22.07 -3.87
CA ARG A 7 -36.33 -22.06 -2.71
C ARG A 7 -35.69 -20.67 -2.66
N LYS A 8 -36.01 -19.88 -1.63
CA LYS A 8 -35.27 -18.66 -1.29
C LYS A 8 -33.85 -19.06 -0.89
N ILE A 9 -32.96 -19.21 -1.86
CA ILE A 9 -31.53 -19.40 -1.61
C ILE A 9 -31.04 -18.11 -0.98
N LYS A 10 -30.52 -18.19 0.24
CA LYS A 10 -29.85 -17.04 0.86
C LYS A 10 -28.56 -16.79 0.09
N VAL A 11 -28.38 -15.60 -0.46
CA VAL A 11 -27.24 -15.25 -1.33
C VAL A 11 -25.90 -15.59 -0.67
N HIS A 12 -25.75 -15.39 0.64
CA HIS A 12 -24.54 -15.70 1.42
C HIS A 12 -24.21 -17.22 1.53
N SER A 13 -25.12 -18.11 1.14
CA SER A 13 -24.90 -19.57 1.12
C SER A 13 -24.56 -20.09 -0.28
N PHE A 14 -24.55 -19.22 -1.29
CA PHE A 14 -24.25 -19.61 -2.66
C PHE A 14 -22.74 -19.81 -2.83
N PRO A 15 -22.26 -20.95 -3.35
CA PRO A 15 -20.82 -21.23 -3.45
C PRO A 15 -20.03 -20.21 -4.29
N LYS A 16 -20.70 -19.54 -5.24
CA LYS A 16 -20.09 -18.46 -6.05
C LYS A 16 -20.18 -17.07 -5.40
N ALA A 17 -20.90 -16.94 -4.28
CA ALA A 17 -20.92 -15.71 -3.50
C ALA A 17 -19.66 -15.66 -2.60
N CYS A 18 -18.51 -15.56 -3.24
CA CYS A 18 -17.21 -15.44 -2.59
C CYS A 18 -16.49 -14.20 -3.11
N VAL A 19 -15.58 -13.68 -2.28
CA VAL A 19 -14.70 -12.55 -2.61
C VAL A 19 -13.28 -12.91 -2.20
N ALA A 20 -12.29 -12.32 -2.87
CA ALA A 20 -10.91 -12.40 -2.41
C ALA A 20 -10.78 -11.69 -1.07
N VAL A 21 -10.04 -12.32 -0.15
CA VAL A 21 -9.69 -11.73 1.15
C VAL A 21 -8.19 -11.54 1.16
N TYR A 22 -7.76 -10.31 1.39
CA TYR A 22 -6.35 -9.95 1.48
C TYR A 22 -5.99 -9.66 2.94
N PRO A 23 -4.92 -10.29 3.47
CA PRO A 23 -4.37 -9.90 4.76
C PRO A 23 -4.04 -8.41 4.75
N SER A 24 -4.57 -7.66 5.72
CA SER A 24 -4.40 -6.21 5.81
C SER A 24 -4.20 -5.74 7.25
N THR A 25 -3.51 -4.61 7.41
CA THR A 25 -3.28 -3.94 8.70
C THR A 25 -3.16 -2.44 8.49
N VAL A 26 -3.47 -1.65 9.52
CA VAL A 26 -3.22 -0.21 9.52
C VAL A 26 -1.97 0.06 10.34
N GLN A 27 -1.03 0.84 9.79
CA GLN A 27 0.18 1.29 10.49
C GLN A 27 0.54 2.69 10.00
N TYR A 28 0.83 3.62 10.93
CA TYR A 28 1.13 5.04 10.66
C TYR A 28 0.07 5.73 9.79
N GLY A 29 -1.22 5.41 10.01
CA GLY A 29 -2.32 5.97 9.22
C GLY A 29 -2.42 5.44 7.78
N ILE A 30 -1.60 4.45 7.40
CA ILE A 30 -1.58 3.82 6.07
C ILE A 30 -2.22 2.43 6.15
N LEU A 31 -3.13 2.12 5.22
CA LEU A 31 -3.65 0.76 5.03
C LEU A 31 -2.65 -0.05 4.20
N TRP A 32 -2.07 -1.07 4.82
CA TRP A 32 -1.20 -2.05 4.18
C TRP A 32 -1.99 -3.32 3.89
N PHE A 33 -1.79 -3.92 2.73
CA PHE A 33 -2.36 -5.22 2.41
C PHE A 33 -1.38 -6.05 1.58
N TRP A 34 -1.52 -7.37 1.67
CA TRP A 34 -0.75 -8.30 0.88
C TRP A 34 -1.62 -8.80 -0.28
N PRO A 35 -1.34 -8.44 -1.55
CA PRO A 35 -2.19 -8.75 -2.70
C PRO A 35 -2.02 -10.21 -3.16
N ASN A 36 -2.14 -11.18 -2.25
CA ASN A 36 -2.02 -12.60 -2.57
C ASN A 36 -3.07 -13.42 -1.79
N THR A 37 -3.85 -14.22 -2.53
CA THR A 37 -4.95 -15.04 -1.99
C THR A 37 -4.56 -16.50 -1.71
N ASP A 38 -3.31 -16.90 -1.98
CA ASP A 38 -2.83 -18.25 -1.65
C ASP A 38 -2.89 -18.46 -0.13
N ALA A 39 -3.45 -19.59 0.30
CA ALA A 39 -3.71 -19.94 1.69
C ALA A 39 -2.46 -19.81 2.59
N LYS A 40 -1.26 -20.02 2.03
CA LYS A 40 0.00 -19.87 2.79
C LYS A 40 0.28 -18.44 3.25
N TYR A 41 -0.33 -17.44 2.62
CA TYR A 41 -0.19 -16.02 2.99
C TYR A 41 -1.31 -15.51 3.90
N ARG A 42 -2.30 -16.34 4.25
CA ARG A 42 -3.42 -15.92 5.11
C ARG A 42 -2.93 -15.24 6.41
N ASP A 43 -1.88 -15.78 7.00
CA ASP A 43 -1.30 -15.29 8.25
C ASP A 43 0.02 -14.54 8.04
N ILE A 44 0.28 -14.01 6.83
CA ILE A 44 1.57 -13.35 6.50
C ILE A 44 1.91 -12.20 7.45
N LEU A 45 0.90 -11.50 7.97
CA LEU A 45 1.08 -10.38 8.91
C LEU A 45 1.67 -10.80 10.26
N THR A 46 1.60 -12.08 10.62
CA THR A 46 2.28 -12.61 11.81
C THR A 46 3.79 -12.75 11.60
N LYS A 47 4.23 -12.88 10.34
CA LYS A 47 5.62 -13.12 9.94
C LYS A 47 6.30 -11.88 9.38
N LYS A 48 5.55 -11.04 8.67
CA LYS A 48 6.03 -9.84 7.99
C LYS A 48 5.08 -8.67 8.28
N LYS A 49 5.61 -7.66 8.95
CA LYS A 49 4.91 -6.39 9.22
C LYS A 49 5.33 -5.33 8.20
N PRO A 50 4.52 -4.27 8.00
CA PRO A 50 4.98 -3.08 7.29
C PRO A 50 6.27 -2.51 7.89
N PRO A 51 7.06 -1.74 7.11
CA PRO A 51 8.31 -1.14 7.60
C PRO A 51 8.11 -0.38 8.91
N TYR A 52 8.98 -0.63 9.89
CA TYR A 52 8.98 0.07 11.17
C TYR A 52 9.96 1.24 11.12
N VAL A 53 9.53 2.41 11.60
CA VAL A 53 10.32 3.65 11.67
C VAL A 53 10.10 4.19 13.07
N ALA A 54 11.16 4.19 13.90
CA ALA A 54 11.02 4.47 15.33
C ALA A 54 10.60 5.92 15.61
N GLU A 55 11.04 6.84 14.75
CA GLU A 55 10.78 8.27 14.83
C GLU A 55 9.29 8.60 14.65
N LEU A 56 8.50 7.73 14.01
CA LEU A 56 7.06 7.93 13.86
C LEU A 56 6.26 7.60 15.12
N GLU A 57 6.85 6.88 16.08
CA GLU A 57 6.26 6.56 17.38
C GLU A 57 6.72 7.53 18.48
N ASP A 58 7.74 8.34 18.20
CA ASP A 58 8.28 9.31 19.15
C ASP A 58 7.43 10.60 19.12
N PRO A 59 6.77 10.96 20.25
CA PRO A 59 5.91 12.14 20.30
C PRO A 59 6.67 13.47 20.18
N SER A 60 8.00 13.47 20.26
CA SER A 60 8.82 14.65 19.98
C SER A 60 8.93 14.98 18.49
N PHE A 61 8.58 14.04 17.61
CA PHE A 61 8.54 14.23 16.17
C PHE A 61 7.11 14.46 15.69
N SER A 62 6.98 15.32 14.68
CA SER A 62 5.77 15.42 13.87
C SER A 62 6.04 14.80 12.50
N PHE A 63 5.09 14.04 11.98
CA PHE A 63 5.16 13.50 10.63
C PHE A 63 3.95 13.91 9.82
N GLN A 64 4.11 13.89 8.50
CA GLN A 64 3.03 14.14 7.56
C GLN A 64 3.05 13.06 6.48
N THR A 65 1.88 12.51 6.21
CA THR A 65 1.69 11.50 5.18
C THR A 65 0.94 12.12 4.01
N PHE A 66 1.42 11.90 2.80
CA PHE A 66 0.78 12.37 1.57
C PHE A 66 0.70 11.23 0.57
N ASN A 67 -0.36 11.23 -0.24
CA ASN A 67 -0.46 10.40 -1.42
C ASN A 67 -0.53 11.31 -2.65
N ARG A 68 0.19 10.96 -3.70
CA ARG A 68 0.08 11.60 -5.02
C ARG A 68 0.13 10.55 -6.10
N ASP A 69 -0.76 10.68 -7.07
CA ASP A 69 -0.68 9.91 -8.31
C ASP A 69 0.36 10.56 -9.21
N ILE A 70 1.32 9.76 -9.66
CA ILE A 70 2.38 10.21 -10.56
C ILE A 70 2.40 9.26 -11.76
N PRO A 71 2.52 9.75 -13.01
CA PRO A 71 2.38 8.91 -14.21
C PRO A 71 3.67 8.11 -14.52
N TYR A 72 4.26 7.46 -13.52
CA TYR A 72 5.37 6.51 -13.68
C TYR A 72 5.36 5.44 -12.60
N GLY A 73 6.08 4.33 -12.86
CA GLY A 73 6.14 3.17 -11.96
C GLY A 73 6.89 3.44 -10.66
N TYR A 74 6.68 2.55 -9.69
CA TYR A 74 7.37 2.58 -8.39
C TYR A 74 8.89 2.53 -8.54
N GLU A 75 9.38 1.74 -9.48
CA GLU A 75 10.80 1.52 -9.75
C GLU A 75 11.48 2.84 -10.15
N PHE A 76 10.88 3.58 -11.08
CA PHE A 76 11.37 4.89 -11.51
C PHE A 76 11.34 5.92 -10.39
N LEU A 77 10.30 5.90 -9.54
CA LEU A 77 10.24 6.79 -8.38
C LEU A 77 11.40 6.54 -7.41
N ILE A 78 11.68 5.27 -7.12
CA ILE A 78 12.75 4.89 -6.21
C ILE A 78 14.12 5.23 -6.80
N GLU A 79 14.35 4.96 -8.08
CA GLU A 79 15.60 5.34 -8.76
C GLU A 79 15.80 6.86 -8.72
N ASN A 80 14.76 7.64 -9.03
CA ASN A 80 14.82 9.09 -8.93
C ASN A 80 15.11 9.58 -7.51
N LEU A 81 14.42 9.02 -6.49
CA LEU A 81 14.59 9.45 -5.10
C LEU A 81 15.97 9.13 -4.55
N MET A 82 16.56 8.01 -4.95
CA MET A 82 17.85 7.53 -4.45
C MET A 82 19.07 8.07 -5.21
N ASP A 83 18.88 8.59 -6.43
CA ASP A 83 19.96 9.17 -7.22
C ASP A 83 20.24 10.64 -6.82
N LEU A 84 21.37 10.90 -6.17
CA LEU A 84 21.75 12.28 -5.83
C LEU A 84 22.23 13.10 -7.03
N SER A 85 22.53 12.46 -8.17
CA SER A 85 23.12 13.14 -9.34
C SER A 85 22.17 14.17 -9.97
N HIS A 86 20.85 13.92 -9.90
CA HIS A 86 19.85 14.83 -10.45
C HIS A 86 19.61 16.06 -9.57
N VAL A 87 20.04 16.06 -8.30
CA VAL A 87 19.64 17.08 -7.32
C VAL A 87 20.06 18.50 -7.72
N PRO A 88 21.33 18.76 -8.11
CA PRO A 88 21.76 20.10 -8.53
C PRO A 88 21.01 20.66 -9.74
N TYR A 89 20.44 19.79 -10.57
CA TYR A 89 19.77 20.17 -11.82
C TYR A 89 18.26 20.31 -11.65
N ALA A 90 17.60 19.29 -11.08
CA ALA A 90 16.15 19.25 -10.98
C ALA A 90 15.56 20.07 -9.83
N HIS A 91 16.37 20.32 -8.79
CA HIS A 91 15.96 21.09 -7.60
C HIS A 91 16.67 22.44 -7.50
N HIS A 92 17.17 22.95 -8.64
CA HIS A 92 17.81 24.26 -8.73
C HIS A 92 16.85 25.36 -8.25
N GLY A 93 17.34 26.24 -7.37
CA GLY A 93 16.52 27.30 -6.76
C GLY A 93 15.50 26.83 -5.72
N LEU A 94 15.33 25.51 -5.51
CA LEU A 94 14.46 24.92 -4.49
C LEU A 94 15.25 24.43 -3.27
N LEU A 95 16.39 23.78 -3.52
CA LEU A 95 17.28 23.26 -2.47
C LEU A 95 18.62 23.99 -2.48
N LYS A 96 19.24 24.08 -1.31
CA LYS A 96 20.59 24.66 -1.18
C LYS A 96 21.63 23.60 -1.52
N THR A 97 21.89 23.41 -2.81
CA THR A 97 22.90 22.46 -3.33
C THR A 97 24.06 23.16 -4.03
N PRO A 98 25.22 22.51 -4.17
CA PRO A 98 26.30 23.01 -5.02
C PRO A 98 25.81 23.24 -6.45
N GLU A 99 26.29 24.30 -7.09
CA GLU A 99 26.05 24.54 -8.52
C GLU A 99 26.64 23.38 -9.36
N PRO A 100 25.92 22.91 -10.39
CA PRO A 100 26.46 21.91 -11.29
C PRO A 100 27.71 22.44 -12.00
N ARG A 101 28.71 21.57 -12.17
CA ARG A 101 29.92 21.87 -12.96
C ARG A 101 29.67 21.65 -14.44
#